data_AF-A0A7V7EBB7-F1
#
_entry.id   AF-A0A7V7EBB7-F1
#
_cell.length_a   1.000
_cell.length_b   1.000
_cell.length_c   1.000
_cell.angle_alpha   90.00
_cell.angle_beta   90.00
_cell.angle_gamma   90.00
#
_symmetry.space_group_name_H-M   'P 1'
#
loop_
_entity.id
_entity.type
_entity.pdbx_description
1 polymer ?
#
loop_
_entity_poly.entity_id
_entity_poly.type
_entity_poly.pdbx_seq_one_letter_code
_entity_poly.pdbx_strand_id
1 'polypeptide(L)'
;MKSIFWRKFHETANFLKHANNDPEVDHHFSPGQTENLLFLAVYQYQNLTAKPSKEMQLFRIWYAIHHPDVFNTPPEVLELGAELFANDRNRFWRELLPLFQ
;
A
#
# COMPACT_ATOMS: atom_id res chain seq x y z
N MET A 1 -2.05 5.35 -11.39
CA MET A 1 -0.92 4.74 -10.68
C MET A 1 0.36 5.07 -11.44
N LYS A 2 1.30 5.82 -10.83
CA LYS A 2 2.49 6.34 -11.54
C LYS A 2 3.53 5.27 -11.89
N SER A 3 4.45 5.58 -12.80
CA SER A 3 5.48 4.64 -13.31
C SER A 3 6.47 4.15 -12.25
N ILE A 4 6.74 4.94 -11.19
CA ILE A 4 7.67 4.56 -10.11
C ILE A 4 7.16 3.35 -9.33
N PHE A 5 5.84 3.29 -9.08
CA PHE A 5 5.20 2.13 -8.46
C PHE A 5 5.40 0.88 -9.31
N TRP A 6 5.09 0.98 -10.61
CA TRP A 6 5.25 -0.14 -11.53
C TRP A 6 6.71 -0.56 -11.68
N ARG A 7 7.66 0.37 -11.67
CA ARG A 7 9.09 0.03 -11.70
C ARG A 7 9.49 -0.80 -10.47
N LYS A 8 9.15 -0.33 -9.26
CA LYS A 8 9.41 -1.06 -8.00
C LYS A 8 8.73 -2.43 -7.97
N PHE A 9 7.52 -2.51 -8.54
CA PHE A 9 6.81 -3.77 -8.71
C PHE A 9 7.58 -4.75 -9.61
N HIS A 10 7.99 -4.32 -10.80
CA HIS A 10 8.72 -5.20 -11.72
C HIS A 10 10.06 -5.65 -11.14
N GLU A 11 10.77 -4.77 -10.42
CA GLU A 11 12.01 -5.12 -9.71
C GLU A 11 11.76 -6.28 -8.73
N THR A 12 10.72 -6.19 -7.89
CA THR A 12 10.40 -7.24 -6.91
C THR A 12 9.88 -8.52 -7.57
N ALA A 13 9.01 -8.38 -8.58
CA ALA A 13 8.45 -9.52 -9.30
C ALA A 13 9.54 -10.30 -10.07
N ASN A 14 10.49 -9.60 -10.68
CA ASN A 14 11.63 -10.22 -11.33
C ASN A 14 12.54 -10.92 -10.31
N PHE A 15 12.84 -10.29 -9.18
CA PHE A 15 13.59 -10.94 -8.10
C PHE A 15 12.93 -12.26 -7.66
N LEU A 16 11.63 -12.24 -7.35
CA LEU A 16 10.90 -13.45 -6.93
C LEU A 16 10.82 -14.52 -8.03
N LYS A 17 10.74 -14.11 -9.29
CA LYS A 17 10.74 -15.02 -10.45
C LYS A 17 12.08 -15.73 -10.62
N HIS A 18 13.19 -15.06 -10.30
CA HIS A 18 14.55 -15.56 -10.48
C HIS A 18 15.18 -16.12 -9.19
N ALA A 19 14.49 -16.04 -8.05
CA ALA A 19 14.97 -16.50 -6.75
C ALA A 19 15.41 -17.98 -6.71
N ASN A 20 14.89 -18.81 -7.61
CA ASN A 20 15.29 -20.22 -7.73
C ASN A 20 16.55 -20.44 -8.58
N ASN A 21 16.91 -19.48 -9.45
CA ASN A 21 18.05 -19.60 -10.37
C ASN A 21 19.28 -18.83 -9.88
N ASP A 22 19.08 -17.79 -9.07
CA ASP A 22 20.15 -16.93 -8.55
C ASP A 22 20.11 -16.85 -7.01
N PRO A 23 20.48 -17.92 -6.29
CA PRO A 23 20.36 -18.00 -4.83
C PRO A 23 21.27 -17.02 -4.07
N GLU A 24 22.30 -16.49 -4.72
CA GLU A 24 23.29 -15.55 -4.14
C GLU A 24 22.94 -14.08 -4.38
N VAL A 25 21.85 -13.79 -5.11
CA VAL A 25 21.42 -12.40 -5.35
C VAL A 25 20.61 -11.91 -4.16
N ASP A 26 21.15 -10.92 -3.45
CA ASP A 26 20.42 -10.23 -2.40
C ASP A 26 19.49 -9.15 -2.99
N HIS A 27 18.21 -9.19 -2.61
CA HIS A 27 17.32 -8.05 -2.83
C HIS A 27 17.40 -7.10 -1.65
N HIS A 28 17.90 -5.88 -1.88
CA HIS A 28 17.90 -4.85 -0.85
C HIS A 28 16.46 -4.37 -0.60
N PHE A 29 15.85 -4.90 0.45
CA PHE A 29 14.54 -4.50 0.90
C PHE A 29 14.62 -3.11 1.53
N SER A 30 14.19 -2.09 0.79
CA SER A 30 13.97 -0.78 1.39
C SER A 30 12.71 -0.86 2.27
N PRO A 31 12.72 -0.33 3.51
CA PRO A 31 11.51 -0.27 4.33
C PRO A 31 10.31 0.39 3.62
N GLY A 32 10.59 1.36 2.73
CA GLY A 32 9.56 1.99 1.89
C GLY A 32 8.96 1.06 0.82
N GLN A 33 9.59 -0.07 0.49
CA GLN A 33 9.01 -1.09 -0.40
C GLN A 33 8.01 -2.00 0.31
N THR A 34 8.13 -2.22 1.62
CA THR A 34 7.21 -3.08 2.39
C THR A 34 5.76 -2.61 2.25
N GLU A 35 5.52 -1.31 2.37
CA GLU A 35 4.18 -0.73 2.24
C GLU A 35 3.64 -0.87 0.81
N ASN A 36 4.50 -0.64 -0.20
CA ASN A 36 4.16 -0.82 -1.62
C ASN A 36 3.74 -2.27 -1.92
N LEU A 37 4.48 -3.24 -1.37
CA LEU A 37 4.20 -4.67 -1.55
C LEU A 37 2.96 -5.13 -0.80
N LEU A 38 2.74 -4.63 0.41
CA LEU A 38 1.53 -4.91 1.16
C LEU A 38 0.29 -4.35 0.44
N PHE A 39 0.38 -3.14 -0.11
CA PHE A 39 -0.69 -2.56 -0.93
C PHE A 39 -1.00 -3.40 -2.16
N LEU A 40 0.03 -3.87 -2.84
CA LEU A 40 -0.14 -4.79 -3.95
C LEU A 40 -0.82 -6.09 -3.52
N ALA A 41 -0.38 -6.71 -2.42
CA ALA A 41 -0.98 -7.95 -1.93
C ALA A 41 -2.47 -7.77 -1.63
N VAL A 42 -2.84 -6.67 -0.97
CA VAL A 42 -4.22 -6.28 -0.71
C VAL A 42 -5.01 -6.05 -1.99
N TYR A 43 -4.42 -5.34 -2.95
CA TYR A 43 -5.04 -5.05 -4.25
C TYR A 43 -5.28 -6.32 -5.06
N GLN A 44 -4.30 -7.22 -5.11
CA GLN A 44 -4.41 -8.49 -5.82
C GLN A 44 -5.41 -9.43 -5.14
N TYR A 45 -5.41 -9.48 -3.81
CA TYR A 45 -6.43 -10.21 -3.06
C TYR A 45 -7.84 -9.75 -3.45
N GLN A 46 -8.06 -8.43 -3.51
CA GLN A 46 -9.34 -7.89 -3.95
C GLN A 46 -9.66 -8.25 -5.40
N ASN A 47 -8.70 -8.19 -6.33
CA ASN A 47 -8.94 -8.55 -7.72
C ASN A 47 -9.35 -10.03 -7.87
N LEU A 48 -8.76 -10.92 -7.06
CA LEU A 48 -9.04 -12.35 -7.10
C LEU A 48 -10.36 -12.72 -6.41
N THR A 49 -10.72 -12.03 -5.32
CA THR A 49 -11.84 -12.43 -4.45
C THR A 49 -13.06 -11.54 -4.54
N ALA A 50 -12.91 -10.33 -5.08
CA ALA A 50 -13.86 -9.21 -5.02
C ALA A 50 -14.31 -8.82 -3.60
N LYS A 51 -13.67 -9.34 -2.54
CA LYS A 51 -14.12 -9.22 -1.14
C LYS A 51 -12.97 -8.81 -0.22
N PRO A 52 -12.46 -7.57 -0.31
CA PRO A 52 -11.45 -7.10 0.62
C PRO A 52 -12.00 -7.05 2.05
N SER A 53 -11.21 -7.47 3.03
CA SER A 53 -11.56 -7.30 4.44
C SER A 53 -11.65 -5.81 4.81
N LYS A 54 -12.20 -5.50 5.98
CA LYS A 54 -12.31 -4.11 6.45
C LYS A 54 -10.93 -3.49 6.67
N GLU A 55 -10.02 -4.27 7.24
CA GLU A 55 -8.63 -3.92 7.46
C GLU A 55 -7.91 -3.66 6.14
N MET A 56 -8.17 -4.47 5.12
CA MET A 56 -7.65 -4.26 3.77
C MET A 56 -8.12 -2.93 3.19
N GLN A 57 -9.41 -2.63 3.28
CA GLN A 57 -9.97 -1.36 2.78
C GLN A 57 -9.35 -0.16 3.49
N LEU A 58 -9.22 -0.25 4.81
CA LEU A 58 -8.65 0.79 5.65
C LEU A 58 -7.14 0.99 5.39
N PHE A 59 -6.41 -0.11 5.19
CA PHE A 59 -5.01 -0.06 4.78
C PHE A 59 -4.82 0.63 3.43
N ARG A 60 -5.69 0.39 2.44
CA ARG A 60 -5.60 1.09 1.14
C ARG A 60 -5.80 2.60 1.28
N ILE A 61 -6.70 3.03 2.16
CA ILE A 61 -6.94 4.46 2.44
C ILE A 61 -5.71 5.08 3.10
N TRP A 62 -5.19 4.41 4.13
CA TRP A 62 -3.92 4.77 4.76
C TRP A 62 -2.81 4.94 3.72
N TYR A 63 -2.66 3.95 2.84
CA TYR A 63 -1.64 3.93 1.81
C TYR A 63 -1.80 5.07 0.80
N ALA A 64 -3.03 5.36 0.35
CA ALA A 64 -3.29 6.43 -0.62
C ALA A 64 -3.00 7.84 -0.06
N ILE A 65 -3.15 8.01 1.25
CA ILE A 65 -2.86 9.26 1.96
C ILE A 65 -1.35 9.44 2.16
N HIS A 66 -0.64 8.37 2.54
CA HIS A 66 0.81 8.43 2.79
C HIS A 66 1.67 8.36 1.51
N HIS A 67 1.10 7.91 0.40
CA HIS A 67 1.75 7.83 -0.91
C HIS A 67 0.96 8.64 -1.96
N PRO A 68 0.79 9.96 -1.76
CA PRO A 68 0.01 10.83 -2.65
C PRO A 68 0.56 10.85 -4.08
N ASP A 69 1.87 10.64 -4.20
CA ASP A 69 2.58 10.55 -5.45
C ASP A 69 2.13 9.34 -6.29
N VAL A 70 1.53 8.31 -5.69
CA VAL A 70 1.11 7.09 -6.39
C VAL A 70 -0.26 7.25 -7.08
N PHE A 71 -1.21 7.98 -6.47
CA PHE A 71 -2.63 7.98 -6.88
C PHE A 71 -3.15 9.24 -7.55
N ASN A 72 -2.36 10.32 -7.71
CA ASN A 72 -2.90 11.64 -8.09
C ASN A 72 -4.06 12.04 -7.16
N THR A 73 -3.83 11.89 -5.86
CA THR A 73 -4.83 12.17 -4.83
C THR A 73 -5.17 13.68 -4.81
N PRO A 74 -6.46 14.07 -4.78
CA PRO A 74 -6.86 15.47 -4.65
C PRO A 74 -6.31 16.09 -3.35
N PRO A 75 -5.95 17.39 -3.34
CA PRO A 75 -5.40 18.06 -2.15
C PRO A 75 -6.29 17.94 -0.90
N GLU A 76 -7.61 17.98 -1.06
CA GLU A 76 -8.58 17.91 0.03
C GLU A 76 -8.51 16.57 0.79
N VAL A 77 -8.21 15.48 0.07
CA VAL A 77 -8.04 14.14 0.65
C VAL A 77 -6.70 14.05 1.38
N LEU A 78 -5.68 14.80 0.95
CA LEU A 78 -4.39 14.86 1.61
C LEU A 78 -4.45 15.68 2.90
N GLU A 79 -5.19 16.79 2.90
CA GLU A 79 -5.44 17.61 4.09
C GLU A 79 -6.23 16.83 5.15
N LEU A 80 -7.31 16.16 4.75
CA LEU A 80 -8.08 15.29 5.64
C LEU A 80 -7.22 14.15 6.22
N GLY A 81 -6.37 13.56 5.38
CA GLY A 81 -5.39 12.58 5.80
C GLY A 81 -4.42 13.14 6.84
N ALA A 82 -3.80 14.29 6.56
CA ALA A 82 -2.85 14.92 7.47
C ALA A 82 -3.48 15.23 8.84
N GLU A 83 -4.72 15.73 8.90
CA GLU A 83 -5.42 15.98 10.17
C GLU A 83 -5.73 14.70 10.96
N LEU A 84 -6.21 13.65 10.28
CA LEU A 84 -6.54 12.38 10.92
C LEU A 84 -5.30 11.62 11.42
N PHE A 85 -4.15 11.80 10.74
CA PHE A 85 -2.93 11.03 11.02
C PHE A 85 -1.88 11.72 11.88
N ALA A 86 -1.83 13.06 11.91
CA ALA A 86 -0.79 13.78 12.64
C ALA A 86 -0.86 13.55 14.17
N ASN A 87 -2.03 13.17 14.70
CA ASN A 87 -2.28 13.23 16.14
C ASN A 87 -2.41 11.87 16.84
N ASP A 88 -2.89 10.81 16.19
CA ASP A 88 -2.99 9.47 16.80
C ASP A 88 -3.30 8.36 15.76
N ARG A 89 -2.33 7.48 15.49
CA ARG A 89 -2.51 6.31 14.61
C ARG A 89 -3.64 5.40 15.10
N ASN A 90 -3.83 5.25 16.40
CA ASN A 90 -4.87 4.38 16.96
C ASN A 90 -6.26 5.00 16.80
N ARG A 91 -6.37 6.32 16.79
CA ARG A 91 -7.61 7.06 16.53
C ARG A 91 -8.11 6.80 15.11
N PHE A 92 -7.22 6.82 14.12
CA PHE A 92 -7.55 6.47 12.73
C PHE A 92 -8.23 5.10 12.62
N TRP A 93 -7.64 4.06 13.23
CA TRP A 93 -8.22 2.72 13.21
C TRP A 93 -9.56 2.66 13.96
N ARG A 94 -9.69 3.38 15.08
CA ARG A 94 -10.94 3.42 15.88
C ARG A 94 -12.09 4.14 15.18
N GLU A 95 -11.82 5.24 14.50
CA GLU A 95 -12.85 6.11 13.94
C GLU A 95 -13.29 5.65 12.55
N LEU A 96 -12.38 5.09 11.74
CA LEU A 96 -12.71 4.71 10.37
C LEU A 96 -13.15 3.25 10.22
N LEU A 97 -12.62 2.32 11.01
CA LEU A 97 -13.02 0.90 10.93
C LEU A 97 -14.53 0.69 11.09
N PRO A 98 -15.25 1.41 11.98
CA PRO A 98 -16.71 1.31 12.10
C PRO A 98 -17.49 1.86 10.90
N LEU A 99 -16.88 2.68 10.03
CA LEU A 99 -17.57 3.25 8.86
C LEU A 99 -17.71 2.25 7.70
N PHE A 100 -16.97 1.15 7.72
CA PHE A 100 -17.05 0.08 6.72
C PHE A 100 -18.04 -1.02 7.15
N GLN A 101 -19.23 -0.64 7.63
CA GLN A 101 -20.30 -1.56 8.03
C GLN A 101 -20.93 -2.27 6.84
#